data_AF-A0A2U1S6K5-F1
#
_entry.id   AF-A0A2U1S6K5-F1
#
_cell.length_a   1.000
_cell.length_b   1.000
_cell.length_c   1.000
_cell.angle_alpha   90.00
_cell.angle_beta   90.00
_cell.angle_gamma   90.00
#
_symmetry.space_group_name_H-M   'P 1'
#
loop_
_entity.id
_entity.type
_entity.pdbx_description
1 polymer ?
#
loop_
_entity_poly.entity_id
_entity_poly.type
_entity_poly.pdbx_seq_one_letter_code
_entity_poly.pdbx_strand_id
1 'polypeptide(L)'
;MYFLIEWIQSLLLIISAILIIIAAVGLLRVNKNQKNVVYARIHIVGIFDMACILAMIALGHYILAGLYFIIAPFAAHAMSYAYFKTEDDLNNSNIKKEITDEEIKENPFLHSKEEVQDLEREEFPADKKADERFSVSTLEISEDD
;
A
#
# COMPACT_ATOMS: atom_id res chain seq x y z
N MET A 1 -0.14 -35.60 -20.11
CA MET A 1 -0.28 -34.55 -19.08
C MET A 1 0.77 -33.45 -19.24
N TYR A 2 2.07 -33.79 -19.36
CA TYR A 2 3.17 -32.82 -19.55
C TYR A 2 3.00 -31.87 -20.75
N PHE A 3 2.57 -32.38 -21.90
CA PHE A 3 2.35 -31.55 -23.10
C PHE A 3 1.34 -30.42 -22.86
N LEU A 4 0.21 -30.68 -22.20
CA LEU A 4 -0.80 -29.67 -21.87
C LEU A 4 -0.25 -28.59 -20.92
N ILE A 5 0.57 -28.98 -19.95
CA ILE A 5 1.19 -28.07 -18.98
C ILE A 5 2.18 -27.14 -19.68
N GLU A 6 3.00 -27.66 -20.60
CA GLU A 6 3.94 -26.86 -21.40
C GLU A 6 3.23 -25.81 -22.26
N TRP A 7 2.10 -26.19 -22.89
CA TRP A 7 1.28 -25.25 -23.65
C TRP A 7 0.71 -24.12 -22.80
N ILE A 8 0.21 -24.45 -21.60
CA ILE A 8 -0.31 -23.45 -20.65
C ILE A 8 0.81 -22.51 -20.19
N GLN A 9 1.98 -23.05 -19.86
CA GLN A 9 3.14 -22.28 -19.44
C GLN A 9 3.62 -21.31 -20.55
N SER A 10 3.73 -21.80 -21.79
CA SER A 10 4.08 -20.96 -22.94
C SER A 10 3.07 -19.84 -23.15
N LEU A 11 1.78 -20.14 -23.06
CA LEU A 11 0.72 -19.13 -23.20
C LEU A 11 0.80 -18.07 -22.10
N LEU A 12 1.02 -18.48 -20.85
CA LEU A 12 1.19 -17.56 -19.72
C LEU A 12 2.40 -16.63 -19.92
N LEU A 13 3.52 -17.15 -20.42
CA LEU A 13 4.72 -16.36 -20.69
C LEU A 13 4.49 -15.33 -21.80
N ILE A 14 3.74 -15.69 -22.84
CA ILE A 14 3.37 -14.74 -23.91
C ILE A 14 2.53 -13.59 -23.34
N ILE A 15 1.52 -13.91 -22.52
CA ILE A 15 0.69 -12.88 -21.88
C ILE A 15 1.53 -11.98 -20.97
N SER A 16 2.41 -12.56 -20.15
CA SER A 16 3.32 -11.80 -19.28
C SER A 16 4.22 -10.86 -20.09
N ALA A 17 4.82 -11.34 -21.19
CA ALA A 17 5.67 -10.52 -22.05
C ALA A 17 4.91 -9.33 -22.65
N ILE A 18 3.66 -9.52 -23.09
CA ILE A 18 2.82 -8.44 -23.61
C ILE A 18 2.55 -7.40 -22.52
N LEU A 19 2.20 -7.83 -21.31
CA LEU A 19 1.96 -6.93 -20.19
C LEU A 19 3.20 -6.12 -19.81
N ILE A 20 4.38 -6.76 -19.81
CA ILE A 20 5.67 -6.09 -19.56
C ILE A 20 5.92 -5.00 -20.60
N ILE A 21 5.70 -5.28 -21.89
CA ILE A 21 5.88 -4.31 -22.97
C ILE A 21 4.91 -3.13 -22.80
N ILE A 22 3.63 -3.40 -22.53
CA ILE A 22 2.63 -2.35 -22.31
C ILE A 22 3.00 -1.50 -21.10
N ALA A 23 3.43 -2.12 -19.99
CA ALA A 23 3.85 -1.40 -18.79
C ALA A 23 5.08 -0.54 -19.05
N ALA A 24 6.09 -1.04 -19.78
CA ALA A 24 7.29 -0.29 -20.14
C ALA A 24 6.94 0.93 -21.01
N VAL A 25 6.12 0.74 -22.05
CA VAL A 25 5.65 1.85 -22.90
C VAL A 25 4.81 2.84 -22.10
N GLY A 26 3.92 2.34 -21.23
CA GLY A 26 3.11 3.15 -20.33
C GLY A 26 3.98 4.03 -19.43
N LEU A 27 5.01 3.45 -18.80
CA LEU A 27 5.92 4.16 -17.91
C LEU A 27 6.66 5.29 -18.62
N LEU A 28 7.10 5.06 -19.87
CA LEU A 28 7.78 6.06 -20.69
C LEU A 28 6.82 7.16 -21.18
N ARG A 29 5.55 6.82 -21.41
CA ARG A 29 4.56 7.76 -21.95
C ARG A 29 4.02 8.75 -20.90
N VAL A 30 4.07 8.41 -19.61
CA VAL A 30 3.57 9.32 -18.56
C VAL A 30 4.48 10.55 -18.44
N ASN A 31 4.03 11.66 -19.04
CA ASN A 31 4.72 12.94 -19.07
C ASN A 31 4.61 13.67 -17.72
N LYS A 32 5.69 14.34 -17.29
CA LYS A 32 5.82 15.05 -16.01
C LYS A 32 4.77 16.16 -15.80
N ASN A 33 4.16 16.66 -16.88
CA ASN A 33 3.24 17.79 -16.83
C ASN A 33 1.77 17.43 -16.50
N GLN A 34 1.47 16.17 -16.22
CA GLN A 34 0.11 15.76 -15.84
C GLN A 34 -0.08 15.78 -14.32
N LYS A 35 -1.28 16.05 -13.84
CA LYS A 35 -1.57 15.96 -12.40
C LYS A 35 -1.43 14.49 -11.94
N ASN A 36 -0.80 14.25 -10.80
CA ASN A 36 -0.60 12.93 -10.18
C ASN A 36 0.23 11.93 -11.01
N VAL A 37 1.25 12.40 -11.74
CA VAL A 37 2.18 11.55 -12.51
C VAL A 37 2.75 10.40 -11.70
N VAL A 38 3.17 10.67 -10.46
CA VAL A 38 3.84 9.66 -9.62
C VAL A 38 2.88 8.55 -9.23
N TYR A 39 1.63 8.87 -8.92
CA TYR A 39 0.60 7.86 -8.66
C TYR A 39 0.35 6.97 -9.89
N ALA A 40 0.24 7.58 -11.08
CA ALA A 40 0.08 6.82 -12.32
C ALA A 40 1.28 5.90 -12.59
N ARG A 41 2.51 6.35 -12.31
CA ARG A 41 3.71 5.52 -12.45
C ARG A 41 3.73 4.36 -11.45
N ILE A 42 3.37 4.60 -10.19
CA ILE A 42 3.27 3.54 -9.18
C ILE A 42 2.24 2.48 -9.62
N HIS A 43 1.11 2.90 -10.18
CA HIS A 43 0.11 1.97 -10.69
C HIS A 43 0.62 1.14 -11.90
N ILE A 44 1.40 1.75 -12.80
CA ILE A 44 2.01 1.05 -13.94
C ILE A 44 3.08 0.05 -13.46
N VAL A 45 3.90 0.43 -12.49
CA VAL A 45 4.89 -0.45 -11.86
C VAL A 45 4.21 -1.62 -11.14
N GLY A 46 3.06 -1.40 -10.49
CA GLY A 46 2.26 -2.49 -9.93
C GLY A 46 1.79 -3.51 -10.97
N ILE A 47 1.38 -3.05 -12.16
CA ILE A 47 1.01 -3.96 -13.27
C ILE A 47 2.24 -4.73 -13.76
N PHE A 48 3.41 -4.08 -13.82
CA PHE A 48 4.68 -4.71 -14.18
C PHE A 48 5.06 -5.82 -13.17
N ASP A 49 4.95 -5.55 -11.87
CA ASP A 49 5.24 -6.53 -10.82
C ASP A 49 4.32 -7.76 -10.94
N MET A 50 3.02 -7.55 -11.21
CA MET A 50 2.08 -8.65 -11.44
C MET A 50 2.40 -9.46 -12.70
N ALA A 51 2.86 -8.82 -13.77
CA ALA A 51 3.32 -9.52 -14.97
C ALA A 51 4.56 -10.39 -14.68
N CYS A 52 5.51 -9.89 -13.89
CA CYS A 52 6.68 -10.65 -13.44
C CYS A 52 6.29 -11.83 -12.54
N ILE A 53 5.36 -11.64 -11.60
CA ILE A 53 4.83 -12.74 -10.76
C ILE A 53 4.21 -13.83 -11.62
N LEU A 54 3.43 -13.44 -12.64
CA LEU A 54 2.80 -14.37 -13.56
C LEU A 54 3.84 -15.15 -14.40
N ALA A 55 4.93 -14.51 -14.83
CA ALA A 55 6.05 -15.21 -15.45
C ALA A 55 6.75 -16.18 -14.49
N MET A 56 6.97 -15.81 -13.24
CA MET A 56 7.60 -16.67 -12.24
C MET A 56 6.76 -17.92 -11.94
N ILE A 57 5.43 -17.79 -11.87
CA ILE A 57 4.50 -18.92 -11.75
C ILE A 57 4.61 -19.84 -12.98
N ALA A 58 4.65 -19.25 -14.18
CA ALA A 58 4.80 -20.00 -15.42
C ALA A 58 6.10 -20.82 -15.41
N LEU A 59 7.22 -20.23 -14.98
CA LEU A 59 8.53 -20.90 -14.89
C LEU A 59 8.65 -21.92 -13.75
N GLY A 60 7.61 -22.07 -12.91
CA GLY A 60 7.62 -23.00 -11.78
C GLY A 60 8.29 -22.47 -10.50
N HIS A 61 8.63 -21.19 -10.45
CA HIS A 61 9.23 -20.54 -9.29
C HIS A 61 8.18 -20.03 -8.31
N TYR A 62 7.39 -20.94 -7.73
CA TYR A 62 6.22 -20.59 -6.92
C TYR A 62 6.55 -19.85 -5.62
N ILE A 63 7.63 -20.24 -4.92
CA ILE A 63 8.05 -19.58 -3.68
C ILE A 63 8.45 -18.12 -3.95
N LEU A 64 9.20 -17.90 -5.02
CA LEU A 64 9.65 -16.56 -5.42
C LEU A 64 8.46 -15.70 -5.86
N ALA A 65 7.53 -16.26 -6.62
CA ALA A 65 6.30 -15.59 -7.01
C ALA A 65 5.45 -15.18 -5.80
N GLY A 66 5.28 -16.07 -4.83
CA GLY A 66 4.55 -15.78 -3.59
C GLY A 66 5.20 -14.69 -2.75
N LEU A 67 6.53 -14.74 -2.60
CA LEU A 67 7.27 -13.70 -1.88
C LEU A 67 7.10 -12.32 -2.56
N TYR A 68 7.27 -12.28 -3.88
CA TYR A 68 7.16 -11.03 -4.64
C TYR A 68 5.72 -10.48 -4.60
N PHE A 69 4.71 -11.35 -4.62
CA PHE A 69 3.30 -10.97 -4.47
C PHE A 69 3.01 -10.30 -3.12
N ILE A 70 3.67 -10.73 -2.04
CA ILE A 70 3.52 -10.08 -0.73
C ILE A 70 4.25 -8.75 -0.73
N ILE A 71 5.50 -8.68 -1.21
CA ILE A 71 6.33 -7.47 -1.10
C ILE A 71 5.85 -6.33 -2.00
N ALA A 72 5.37 -6.63 -3.21
CA ALA A 72 4.94 -5.63 -4.19
C ALA A 72 3.93 -4.60 -3.67
N PRO A 73 2.80 -4.98 -3.02
CA PRO A 73 1.86 -4.00 -2.47
C PRO A 73 2.44 -3.15 -1.33
N PHE A 74 3.32 -3.71 -0.48
CA PHE A 74 4.00 -2.92 0.55
C PHE A 74 4.96 -1.89 -0.07
N ALA A 75 5.69 -2.28 -1.12
CA ALA A 75 6.56 -1.36 -1.84
C ALA A 75 5.76 -0.22 -2.48
N ALA A 76 4.64 -0.53 -3.15
CA ALA A 76 3.76 0.48 -3.74
C ALA A 76 3.17 1.43 -2.68
N HIS A 77 2.76 0.90 -1.54
CA HIS A 77 2.24 1.69 -0.42
C HIS A 77 3.31 2.61 0.20
N ALA A 78 4.50 2.09 0.46
CA ALA A 78 5.61 2.89 1.00
C ALA A 78 6.02 4.02 0.03
N MET A 79 6.06 3.73 -1.27
CA MET A 79 6.39 4.72 -2.30
C MET A 79 5.34 5.83 -2.40
N SER A 80 4.04 5.49 -2.37
CA SER A 80 2.97 6.49 -2.46
C SER A 80 2.89 7.35 -1.19
N TYR A 81 3.06 6.76 -0.01
CA TYR A 81 3.10 7.48 1.25
C TYR A 81 4.29 8.45 1.33
N ALA A 82 5.49 8.00 0.95
CA ALA A 82 6.67 8.85 0.93
C ALA A 82 6.49 10.04 -0.02
N TYR A 83 5.90 9.82 -1.18
CA TYR A 83 5.59 10.88 -2.13
C TYR A 83 4.56 11.87 -1.58
N PHE A 84 3.44 11.37 -1.04
CA PHE A 84 2.40 12.22 -0.45
C PHE A 84 2.96 13.09 0.68
N LYS A 85 3.74 12.51 1.59
CA LYS A 85 4.34 13.25 2.70
C LYS A 85 5.33 14.31 2.22
N THR A 86 6.07 14.03 1.15
CA THR A 86 7.00 15.00 0.55
C THR A 86 6.24 16.14 -0.13
N GLU A 87 5.15 15.86 -0.85
CA GLU A 87 4.30 16.90 -1.44
C GLU A 87 3.62 17.76 -0.37
N ASP A 88 3.15 17.14 0.71
CA ASP A 88 2.56 17.82 1.87
C ASP A 88 3.58 18.74 2.54
N ASP A 89 4.78 18.26 2.86
CA ASP A 89 5.85 19.07 3.45
C ASP A 89 6.25 20.27 2.55
N LEU A 90 6.24 20.10 1.22
CA LEU A 90 6.55 21.18 0.27
C LEU A 90 5.42 22.22 0.17
N ASN A 91 4.18 21.76 0.02
CA ASN A 91 3.01 22.62 -0.20
C ASN A 91 2.53 23.28 1.10
N ASN A 92 2.81 22.67 2.25
CA ASN A 92 2.44 23.11 3.58
C ASN A 92 3.61 23.76 4.35
N SER A 93 4.72 24.04 3.64
CA SER A 93 5.97 24.58 4.23
C SER A 93 5.80 25.96 4.87
N ASN A 94 4.83 26.76 4.41
CA ASN A 94 4.53 28.08 4.97
C ASN A 94 3.68 27.98 6.24
N ILE A 95 2.70 27.09 6.30
CA ILE A 95 1.87 26.86 7.49
C ILE A 95 2.74 26.35 8.66
N LYS A 96 3.74 25.50 8.38
CA LYS A 96 4.69 25.03 9.40
C LYS A 96 5.65 26.11 9.92
N LYS A 97 5.78 27.23 9.21
CA LYS A 97 6.62 28.39 9.60
C LYS A 97 5.82 29.55 10.16
N GLU A 98 4.56 29.68 9.79
CA GLU A 98 3.73 30.87 10.03
C GLU A 98 2.71 30.65 11.14
N ILE A 99 2.30 29.40 11.40
CA ILE A 99 1.57 29.07 12.60
C ILE A 99 2.51 29.19 13.81
N THR A 100 2.46 30.33 14.48
CA THR A 100 2.95 30.48 15.85
C THR A 100 1.95 29.74 16.76
N ASP A 101 2.42 29.11 17.85
CA ASP A 101 1.56 28.38 18.81
C ASP A 101 0.35 29.19 19.32
N GLU A 102 0.39 30.52 19.15
CA GLU A 102 -0.68 31.46 19.46
C GLU A 102 -1.87 31.42 18.47
N GLU A 103 -1.66 31.23 17.16
CA GLU A 103 -2.76 31.14 16.17
C GLU A 103 -3.52 29.80 16.22
N ILE A 104 -2.86 28.71 16.65
CA ILE A 104 -3.50 27.40 16.87
C ILE A 104 -4.54 27.50 18.00
N LYS A 105 -4.25 28.30 19.05
CA LYS A 105 -5.16 28.50 20.17
C LYS A 105 -6.38 29.35 19.84
N GLU A 106 -6.28 30.26 18.88
CA GLU A 106 -7.37 31.15 18.50
C GLU A 106 -8.34 30.52 17.48
N ASN A 107 -7.88 29.60 16.63
CA ASN A 107 -8.73 28.98 15.63
C ASN A 107 -9.23 27.59 16.07
N PRO A 108 -10.53 27.41 16.36
CA PRO A 108 -11.09 26.14 16.85
C PRO A 108 -11.04 24.99 15.83
N PHE A 109 -10.58 25.23 14.60
CA PHE A 109 -10.40 24.19 13.57
C PHE A 109 -8.93 23.87 13.28
N LEU A 110 -7.98 24.57 13.90
CA LEU A 110 -6.55 24.26 13.82
C LEU A 110 -6.14 23.53 15.08
N HIS A 111 -5.76 22.27 14.95
CA HIS A 111 -5.17 21.49 16.04
C HIS A 111 -3.73 21.17 15.70
N SER A 112 -2.84 21.29 16.68
CA SER A 112 -1.46 20.83 16.51
C SER A 112 -1.47 19.32 16.25
N LYS A 113 -0.57 18.86 15.37
CA LYS A 113 -0.42 17.43 15.11
C LYS A 113 -0.10 16.64 16.38
N GLU A 114 0.62 17.27 17.32
CA GLU A 114 0.95 16.68 18.63
C GLU A 114 -0.29 16.56 19.51
N GLU A 115 -1.15 17.59 19.53
CA GLU A 115 -2.41 17.60 20.29
C GLU A 115 -3.38 16.53 19.77
N VAL A 116 -3.55 16.41 18.46
CA VAL A 116 -4.40 15.35 17.86
C VAL A 116 -3.82 13.96 18.17
N GLN A 117 -2.51 13.80 18.09
CA GLN A 117 -1.84 12.53 18.34
C GLN A 117 -1.85 12.14 19.83
N ASP A 118 -1.89 13.11 20.73
CA ASP A 118 -2.07 12.89 22.17
C ASP A 118 -3.52 12.54 22.50
N LEU A 119 -4.50 13.21 21.89
CA LEU A 119 -5.91 12.85 22.01
C LEU A 119 -6.21 11.43 21.48
N GLU A 120 -5.62 11.04 20.35
CA GLU A 120 -5.72 9.67 19.82
C GLU A 120 -5.10 8.64 20.79
N ARG A 121 -4.01 8.99 21.49
CA ARG A 121 -3.39 8.15 22.51
C ARG A 121 -4.21 8.07 23.80
N GLU A 122 -4.91 9.14 24.16
CA GLU A 122 -5.80 9.18 25.33
C GLU A 122 -7.13 8.43 25.10
N GLU A 123 -7.69 8.47 23.89
CA GLU A 123 -8.89 7.69 23.52
C GLU A 123 -8.60 6.20 23.31
N PHE A 124 -7.41 5.85 22.82
CA PHE A 124 -6.97 4.46 22.63
C PHE A 124 -5.74 4.11 23.49
N PRO A 125 -5.86 4.06 24.83
CA PRO A 125 -4.81 3.48 25.63
C PRO A 125 -4.69 1.99 25.27
N ALA A 126 -3.48 1.56 24.93
CA ALA A 126 -3.12 0.16 24.64
C ALA A 126 -3.34 -0.82 25.83
N ASP A 127 -4.04 -0.37 26.89
CA ASP A 127 -4.32 -1.06 28.14
C ASP A 127 -5.78 -0.82 28.61
N LYS A 128 -6.76 -0.90 27.71
CA LYS A 128 -8.16 -1.03 28.12
C LYS A 128 -8.71 -2.39 27.70
N LYS A 129 -8.87 -3.24 28.70
CA LYS A 129 -9.74 -4.44 28.70
C LYS A 129 -10.92 -4.24 27.78
N ALA A 130 -11.18 -5.24 26.93
CA ALA A 130 -12.40 -5.34 26.15
C ALA A 130 -13.61 -4.95 27.03
N ASP A 131 -14.42 -3.99 26.57
CA ASP A 131 -15.68 -3.62 27.21
C ASP A 131 -16.51 -4.90 27.35
N GLU A 132 -16.80 -5.33 28.58
CA GLU A 132 -17.50 -6.57 28.90
C GLU A 132 -18.89 -6.66 28.23
N ARG A 133 -19.41 -5.54 27.71
CA ARG A 133 -20.64 -5.50 26.89
C ARG A 133 -20.49 -6.11 25.50
N PHE A 134 -19.27 -6.27 25.00
CA PHE A 134 -18.96 -6.95 23.73
C PHE A 134 -18.14 -8.23 23.94
N SER A 135 -18.23 -8.86 25.13
CA SER A 135 -17.68 -10.20 25.31
C SER A 135 -18.49 -11.19 24.46
N VAL A 136 -17.99 -11.50 23.27
CA VAL A 136 -18.42 -12.69 22.54
C VAL A 136 -17.99 -13.88 23.38
N SER A 137 -18.96 -14.57 23.97
CA SER A 137 -18.74 -15.79 24.74
C SER A 137 -18.16 -16.84 23.80
N THR A 138 -16.84 -17.05 23.84
CA THR A 138 -16.22 -18.22 23.22
C THR A 138 -16.61 -19.42 24.05
N LEU A 139 -17.57 -20.18 23.53
CA LEU A 139 -18.03 -21.44 24.08
C LEU A 139 -16.83 -22.40 24.09
N GLU A 140 -16.18 -22.55 25.24
CA GLU A 140 -15.17 -23.59 25.45
C GLU A 140 -15.87 -24.94 25.37
N ILE A 141 -15.66 -25.63 24.25
CA ILE A 141 -15.90 -27.07 24.17
C ILE A 141 -14.79 -27.72 25.02
N SER A 142 -15.17 -28.21 26.19
CA SER A 142 -14.36 -29.14 26.96
C SER A 142 -14.40 -30.49 26.24
N GLU A 143 -13.29 -30.87 25.62
CA GLU A 143 -12.97 -32.29 25.40
C GLU A 143 -12.50 -32.83 26.74
N ASP A 144 -13.33 -33.63 27.42
CA ASP A 144 -12.89 -34.70 28.32
C ASP A 144 -14.01 -35.75 28.40
N ASP A 145 -13.63 -36.96 27.96
CA ASP A 145 -14.28 -38.29 27.93
C ASP A 145 -15.38 -38.63 26.88
#